data_AF-A0A645JGA5-F1
#
_entry.id   AF-A0A645JGA5-F1
#
_cell.length_a   1.000
_cell.length_b   1.000
_cell.length_c   1.000
_cell.angle_alpha   90.00
_cell.angle_beta   90.00
_cell.angle_gamma   90.00
#
_symmetry.space_group_name_H-M   'P 1'
#
loop_
_entity.id
_entity.type
_entity.pdbx_description
1 polymer ?
#
loop_
_entity_poly.entity_id
_entity_poly.type
_entity_poly.pdbx_seq_one_letter_code
_entity_poly.pdbx_strand_id
1 'polypeptide(L)' 'MPQCGVMGQAAGAASVLSIRQDVAVRNVDRKALQSELKKQGCILDDADISAANR' A
#
# COMPACT_ATOMS: atom_id res chain seq x y z
N MET A 1 10.23 6.57 -14.90
CA MET A 1 9.96 6.98 -13.51
C MET A 1 9.07 5.95 -12.81
N PRO A 2 9.57 4.75 -12.46
CA PRO A 2 8.76 3.73 -11.77
C PRO A 2 8.18 4.21 -10.42
N GLN A 3 8.90 5.10 -9.74
CA GLN A 3 8.51 5.66 -8.44
C GLN A 3 7.17 6.41 -8.43
N CYS A 4 6.75 7.05 -9.53
CA CYS A 4 5.45 7.74 -9.55
C CYS A 4 4.27 6.76 -9.65
N GLY A 5 4.45 5.62 -10.32
CA GLY A 5 3.45 4.56 -10.38
C GLY A 5 3.23 3.90 -9.01
N VAL A 6 4.32 3.57 -8.31
CA VAL A 6 4.26 2.98 -6.97
C VAL A 6 3.63 3.95 -5.96
N MET A 7 4.02 5.24 -6.00
CA MET A 7 3.39 6.26 -5.17
C MET A 7 1.91 6.43 -5.49
N GLY A 8 1.53 6.42 -6.77
CA GLY A 8 0.14 6.54 -7.21
C GLY A 8 -0.74 5.39 -6.70
N GLN A 9 -0.26 4.14 -6.77
CA GLN A 9 -0.97 2.99 -6.20
C GLN A 9 -1.15 3.14 -4.68
N ALA A 10 -0.09 3.46 -3.96
CA ALA A 10 -0.17 3.65 -2.51
C ALA A 10 -1.15 4.77 -2.12
N ALA A 11 -1.12 5.91 -2.82
CA ALA A 11 -2.03 7.02 -2.59
C ALA A 11 -3.50 6.65 -2.90
N GLY A 12 -3.74 5.92 -3.99
CA GLY A 12 -5.07 5.43 -4.35
C GLY A 12 -5.62 4.47 -3.29
N ALA A 13 -4.83 3.48 -2.87
CA ALA A 13 -5.22 2.54 -1.82
C ALA A 13 -5.51 3.25 -0.49
N ALA A 14 -4.66 4.21 -0.09
CA ALA A 14 -4.87 5.02 1.11
C ALA A 14 -6.17 5.85 1.04
N SER A 15 -6.49 6.40 -0.13
CA SER A 15 -7.71 7.20 -0.33
C SER A 15 -8.98 6.36 -0.18
N VAL A 16 -8.99 5.14 -0.73
CA VAL A 16 -10.12 4.22 -0.56
C VAL A 16 -10.26 3.78 0.91
N LEU A 17 -9.14 3.49 1.57
CA LEU A 17 -9.13 3.10 2.98
C LEU A 17 -9.60 4.22 3.91
N SER A 18 -9.26 5.48 3.61
CA SER A 18 -9.69 6.62 4.41
C SER A 18 -11.21 6.80 4.39
N ILE A 19 -11.84 6.59 3.22
CA ILE A 19 -13.29 6.60 3.07
C ILE A 19 -13.93 5.45 3.86
N ARG A 20 -13.37 4.23 3.77
CA ARG A 20 -13.91 3.06 4.47
C ARG A 20 -13.82 3.16 6.00
N GLN A 21 -12.81 3.87 6.50
CA GLN A 21 -12.56 4.03 7.94
C GLN A 21 -13.17 5.33 8.51
N ASP A 22 -13.73 6.19 7.65
CA ASP A 22 -14.21 7.54 8.01
C ASP A 22 -13.13 8.39 8.72
N VAL A 23 -11.91 8.36 8.19
CA VAL A 23 -10.77 9.13 8.71
C VAL A 23 -10.13 9.97 7.62
N ALA A 24 -9.43 11.04 8.01
CA ALA A 24 -8.57 11.76 7.08
C ALA A 24 -7.48 10.82 6.52
N VAL A 25 -7.06 11.02 5.27
CA VAL A 25 -6.02 10.20 4.62
C VAL A 25 -4.73 10.09 5.46
N ARG A 26 -4.35 11.19 6.13
CA ARG A 26 -3.18 11.23 7.02
C ARG A 26 -3.31 10.37 8.28
N ASN A 27 -4.53 9.97 8.63
CA ASN A 27 -4.87 9.16 9.80
C ASN A 27 -5.20 7.71 9.43
N VAL A 28 -5.06 7.31 8.16
CA VAL A 28 -5.23 5.93 7.75
C VAL A 28 -4.22 5.04 8.47
N ASP A 29 -4.70 3.93 9.04
CA ASP A 29 -3.80 2.96 9.64
C ASP A 29 -2.81 2.42 8.59
N ARG A 30 -1.53 2.63 8.87
CA ARG A 30 -0.43 2.18 8.03
C ARG A 30 -0.44 0.66 7.86
N LYS A 31 -0.80 -0.12 8.89
CA LYS A 31 -0.83 -1.57 8.79
C LYS A 31 -1.94 -2.03 7.84
N ALA A 32 -3.13 -1.48 7.97
CA ALA A 32 -4.22 -1.72 7.03
C ALA A 32 -3.83 -1.38 5.57
N LEU A 33 -3.17 -0.24 5.36
CA LEU A 33 -2.66 0.15 4.04
C LEU A 33 -1.63 -0.84 3.49
N GLN A 34 -0.65 -1.24 4.29
CA GLN A 34 0.36 -2.21 3.89
C GLN A 34 -0.27 -3.57 3.57
N SER A 35 -1.22 -4.04 4.38
CA SER A 35 -1.95 -5.28 4.11
C SER A 35 -2.73 -5.22 2.79
N GLU A 36 -3.35 -4.09 2.48
CA GLU A 36 -4.08 -3.93 1.22
C GLU A 36 -3.13 -3.92 0.01
N LEU A 37 -1.99 -3.26 0.11
CA LEU A 37 -0.96 -3.27 -0.93
C LEU A 37 -0.35 -4.66 -1.13
N LYS A 38 -0.11 -5.43 -0.06
CA LYS A 38 0.36 -6.83 -0.17
C LYS A 38 -0.64 -7.72 -0.92
N LYS A 39 -1.95 -7.55 -0.69
CA LYS A 39 -3.00 -8.29 -1.44
C LYS A 39 -2.96 -7.99 -2.94
N GLN A 40 -2.51 -6.80 -3.32
CA GLN A 40 -2.34 -6.38 -4.72
C GLN A 40 -1.00 -6.84 -5.32
N GLY A 41 -0.19 -7.60 -4.57
CA GLY A 41 1.12 -8.09 -5.01
C GLY A 41 2.24 -7.05 -4.90
N CYS A 42 2.05 -5.95 -4.17
CA CYS A 42 3.11 -4.98 -3.95
C CYS A 42 4.17 -5.55 -3.00
N ILE A 43 5.44 -5.34 -3.35
CA ILE A 43 6.61 -5.66 -2.52
C ILE A 43 6.84 -4.50 -1.56
N LEU A 44 6.76 -4.73 -0.24
CA LEU A 44 6.87 -3.68 0.78
C LEU A 44 8.05 -3.86 1.73
N ASP A 45 8.58 -5.07 1.85
CA ASP A 45 9.68 -5.42 2.76
C ASP A 45 10.61 -6.49 2.16
N ASP A 46 11.71 -6.78 2.87
CA ASP A 46 12.72 -7.75 2.43
C ASP A 46 12.19 -9.19 2.32
N ALA A 47 11.14 -9.53 3.08
CA ALA A 47 10.49 -10.83 2.98
C ALA A 47 9.71 -10.94 1.65
N ASP A 48 9.02 -9.88 1.23
CA ASP A 48 8.35 -9.82 -0.07
C ASP A 48 9.37 -9.90 -1.22
N ILE A 49 10.53 -9.24 -1.09
CA ILE A 49 11.62 -9.33 -2.08
C ILE A 49 12.11 -10.77 -2.21
N SER A 50 12.35 -11.44 -1.08
CA SER A 50 12.82 -12.82 -1.04
C SER A 50 11.79 -13.78 -1.65
N ALA A 51 10.50 -13.55 -1.42
CA ALA A 51 9.42 -14.34 -1.98
C ALA A 51 9.27 -14.17 -3.50
N ALA A 52 9.46 -12.96 -4.02
CA ALA A 52 9.34 -12.67 -5.46
C ALA A 52 10.53 -13.17 -6.30
N ASN A 53 11.71 -13.30 -5.69
CA ASN A 53 12.93 -13.79 -6.34
C ASN A 53 13.11 -15.32 -6.29
N ARG A 54 12.16 -16.04 -5.71
CA ARG A 54 12.18 -17.50 -5.59
C ARG A 54 11.48 -18.18 -6.77
#